data_AF-A0A5C8M376-F1
#
_entry.id   AF-A0A5C8M376-F1
#
_cell.length_a   1.000
_cell.length_b   1.000
_cell.length_c   1.000
_cell.angle_alpha   90.00
_cell.angle_beta   90.00
_cell.angle_gamma   90.00
#
_symmetry.space_group_name_H-M   'P 1'
#
loop_
_entity.id
_entity.type
_entity.pdbx_description
1 polymer ?
#
loop_
_entity_poly.entity_id
_entity_poly.type
_entity_poly.pdbx_seq_one_letter_code
_entity_poly.pdbx_strand_id
1 'polypeptide(L)'
;MLLQNQPEQQCDAIEKLVQQGYIVRIRSDEFHPTAYSIARRDTALRSAAQIVSTDFYPQAPQQTPDGKAVQFPDQSLWRCHPKLTDSPCVVSE
;
A
#
# COMPACT_ATOMS: atom_id res chain seq x y z
N MET A 1 -17.29 -3.68 8.52
CA MET A 1 -16.32 -3.00 7.62
C MET A 1 -15.73 -1.84 8.40
N LEU A 2 -14.43 -1.85 8.67
CA LEU A 2 -13.72 -0.78 9.39
C LEU A 2 -12.89 0.01 8.37
N LEU A 3 -13.10 1.33 8.30
CA LEU A 3 -12.40 2.19 7.34
C LEU A 3 -11.22 2.88 8.04
N GLN A 4 -10.01 2.38 7.80
CA GLN A 4 -8.75 2.88 8.35
C GLN A 4 -7.87 3.37 7.19
N ASN A 5 -8.14 4.58 6.69
CA ASN A 5 -7.55 5.07 5.42
C ASN A 5 -6.48 6.16 5.60
N GLN A 6 -6.00 6.41 6.82
CA GLN A 6 -4.97 7.40 7.12
C GLN A 6 -3.67 6.72 7.59
N PRO A 7 -2.92 6.07 6.69
CA PRO A 7 -1.76 5.25 7.07
C PRO A 7 -0.70 6.06 7.83
N GLU A 8 -0.54 7.34 7.52
CA GLU A 8 0.46 8.23 8.16
C GLU A 8 0.26 8.41 9.67
N GLN A 9 -0.97 8.30 10.15
CA GLN A 9 -1.32 8.50 11.57
C GLN A 9 -1.68 7.18 12.27
N GLN A 10 -1.91 6.11 11.51
CA GLN A 10 -2.59 4.91 11.99
C GLN A 10 -1.80 3.61 11.84
N CYS A 11 -0.51 3.65 11.45
CA CYS A 11 0.32 2.46 11.25
C CYS A 11 0.18 1.42 12.38
N ASP A 12 0.34 1.83 13.64
CA ASP A 12 0.26 0.92 14.79
C ASP A 12 -1.14 0.30 14.97
N ALA A 13 -2.19 1.08 14.69
CA ALA A 13 -3.56 0.59 14.75
C ALA A 13 -3.84 -0.41 13.63
N ILE A 14 -3.30 -0.18 12.43
CA ILE A 14 -3.40 -1.10 11.30
C ILE A 14 -2.69 -2.41 11.63
N GLU A 15 -1.48 -2.35 12.19
CA GLU A 15 -0.73 -3.54 12.60
C GLU A 15 -1.50 -4.37 13.63
N LYS A 16 -2.13 -3.72 14.62
CA LYS A 16 -2.99 -4.42 15.60
C LYS A 16 -4.19 -5.10 14.95
N LEU A 17 -4.84 -4.45 13.98
CA LEU A 17 -5.98 -5.04 13.26
C LEU A 17 -5.55 -6.26 12.44
N VAL A 18 -4.41 -6.17 11.76
CA VAL A 18 -3.82 -7.30 11.02
C VAL A 18 -3.53 -8.47 11.96
N GLN A 19 -2.93 -8.21 13.13
CA GLN A 19 -2.66 -9.24 14.15
C GLN A 19 -3.93 -9.86 14.75
N GLN A 20 -5.04 -9.11 14.81
CA GLN A 20 -6.34 -9.61 15.24
C GLN A 20 -7.06 -10.45 14.17
N GLY A 21 -6.47 -10.62 12.98
CA GLY A 21 -7.05 -11.41 11.89
C GLY A 21 -7.95 -10.63 10.94
N TYR A 22 -7.96 -9.29 11.00
CA TYR A 22 -8.67 -8.48 10.02
C TYR A 22 -7.88 -8.39 8.70
N ILE A 23 -8.62 -8.42 7.59
CA ILE A 23 -8.09 -8.01 6.27
C ILE A 23 -8.21 -6.50 6.18
N VAL A 24 -7.06 -5.82 6.04
CA VAL A 24 -6.99 -4.36 5.95
C VAL A 24 -6.58 -3.95 4.55
N ARG A 25 -7.38 -3.06 3.95
CA ARG A 25 -7.09 -2.38 2.69
C ARG A 25 -6.78 -0.90 2.96
N ILE A 26 -5.70 -0.41 2.36
CA ILE A 26 -5.30 1.00 2.44
C ILE A 26 -5.15 1.60 1.05
N ARG A 27 -5.58 2.85 0.90
CA ARG A 27 -5.27 3.66 -0.26
C ARG A 27 -3.91 4.34 -0.08
N SER A 28 -3.02 4.10 -1.03
CA SER A 28 -1.71 4.74 -1.12
C SER A 28 -1.75 6.10 -1.79
N ASP A 29 -2.91 6.50 -2.30
CA ASP A 29 -3.17 7.78 -2.94
C ASP A 29 -4.13 8.65 -2.13
N GLU A 30 -4.04 9.95 -2.40
CA GLU A 30 -5.00 10.92 -1.91
C GLU A 30 -6.02 11.25 -3.00
N PHE A 31 -7.24 11.57 -2.59
CA PHE A 31 -8.28 12.00 -3.51
C PHE A 31 -8.02 13.46 -3.90
N HIS A 32 -7.83 13.73 -5.19
CA HIS A 32 -7.53 15.07 -5.73
C HIS A 32 -6.26 15.73 -5.13
N PRO A 33 -5.07 15.13 -5.30
CA PRO A 33 -3.85 15.73 -4.81
C PRO A 33 -3.55 17.04 -5.54
N THR A 34 -3.21 18.09 -4.80
CA THR A 34 -2.70 19.35 -5.37
C THR A 34 -1.24 19.23 -5.82
N ALA A 35 -0.52 18.23 -5.31
CA ALA A 35 0.83 17.86 -5.72
C ALA A 35 1.02 16.33 -5.60
N TYR A 36 1.71 15.73 -6.57
CA TYR A 36 2.04 14.31 -6.53
C TYR A 36 3.13 14.03 -5.50
N SER A 37 2.82 13.22 -4.50
CA SER A 37 3.76 12.76 -3.46
C SER A 37 3.73 11.24 -3.34
N ILE A 38 4.90 10.63 -3.14
CA ILE A 38 5.03 9.19 -2.87
C ILE A 38 4.97 8.86 -1.37
N ALA A 39 4.89 9.86 -0.48
CA ALA A 39 4.96 9.65 0.97
C ALA A 39 3.83 8.74 1.50
N ARG A 40 2.60 8.92 0.98
CA ARG A 40 1.45 8.11 1.36
C ARG A 40 1.58 6.67 0.87
N ARG A 41 2.13 6.46 -0.34
CA ARG A 41 2.51 5.14 -0.85
C ARG A 41 3.52 4.48 0.09
N ASP A 42 4.61 5.16 0.40
CA ASP A 42 5.68 4.59 1.23
C ASP A 42 5.19 4.25 2.64
N THR A 43 4.23 5.01 3.15
CA THR A 43 3.62 4.71 4.46
C THR A 43 2.61 3.56 4.38
N ALA A 44 1.78 3.50 3.33
CA ALA A 44 0.89 2.35 3.09
C ALA A 44 1.67 1.04 2.90
N LEU A 45 2.84 1.08 2.27
CA LEU A 45 3.73 -0.07 2.14
C LEU A 45 4.29 -0.52 3.50
N ARG A 46 4.56 0.40 4.44
CA ARG A 46 5.08 0.08 5.78
C ARG A 46 4.01 -0.33 6.79
N SER A 47 2.73 -0.02 6.56
CA SER A 47 1.67 -0.10 7.57
C SER A 47 1.12 -1.50 7.85
N ALA A 48 1.81 -2.58 7.45
CA ALA A 48 1.35 -3.97 7.60
C ALA A 48 0.03 -4.34 6.89
N ALA A 49 -0.58 -3.46 6.09
CA ALA A 49 -1.82 -3.77 5.38
C ALA A 49 -1.60 -4.85 4.32
N GLN A 50 -2.54 -5.79 4.18
CA GLN A 50 -2.43 -6.86 3.18
C GLN A 50 -2.76 -6.36 1.78
N ILE A 51 -3.65 -5.37 1.67
CA ILE A 51 -4.08 -4.82 0.39
C ILE A 51 -3.72 -3.33 0.33
N VAL A 52 -2.91 -2.96 -0.65
CA VAL A 52 -2.62 -1.55 -0.98
C VAL A 52 -3.23 -1.27 -2.35
N SER A 53 -3.97 -0.18 -2.47
CA SER A 53 -4.67 0.17 -3.72
C SER A 53 -4.44 1.62 -4.11
N THR A 54 -4.48 1.88 -5.42
CA THR A 54 -4.32 3.20 -6.02
C THR A 54 -5.13 3.33 -7.30
N ASP A 55 -5.53 4.56 -7.60
CA ASP A 55 -6.12 4.96 -8.87
C ASP A 55 -5.03 5.40 -9.89
N PHE A 56 -3.75 5.47 -9.48
CA PHE A 56 -2.62 5.89 -10.31
C PHE A 56 -1.90 4.73 -11.02
N TYR A 57 -2.62 3.67 -11.38
CA TYR A 57 -2.03 2.55 -12.12
C TYR A 57 -1.77 2.93 -13.60
N PRO A 58 -0.85 2.25 -14.29
CA PRO A 58 -0.58 2.54 -15.70
C PRO A 58 -1.85 2.43 -16.55
N GLN A 59 -2.04 3.38 -17.47
CA GLN A 59 -3.23 3.55 -18.32
C GLN A 59 -4.52 4.00 -17.60
N ALA A 60 -4.46 4.31 -16.31
CA ALA A 60 -5.61 4.89 -15.61
C ALA A 60 -5.86 6.34 -16.05
N PRO A 61 -7.12 6.82 -16.03
CA PRO A 61 -7.42 8.23 -16.27
C PRO A 61 -6.68 9.18 -15.32
N GLN A 62 -6.36 8.72 -14.10
CA GLN A 62 -5.67 9.47 -13.08
C GLN A 62 -4.15 9.24 -13.07
N GLN A 63 -3.58 8.47 -14.02
CA GLN A 63 -2.15 8.15 -14.05
C GLN A 63 -1.30 9.43 -13.87
N THR A 64 -0.27 9.34 -13.03
CA THR A 64 0.63 10.48 -12.83
C THR A 64 1.44 10.79 -14.10
N PRO A 65 1.79 12.06 -14.37
CA PRO A 65 2.54 12.44 -15.58
C PRO A 65 3.91 11.77 -15.70
N ASP A 66 4.52 11.40 -14.57
CA ASP A 66 5.81 10.72 -14.48
C ASP A 66 5.71 9.18 -14.43
N GLY A 67 4.51 8.62 -14.61
CA GLY A 67 4.27 7.18 -14.66
C GLY A 67 4.49 6.45 -13.34
N LYS A 68 4.56 7.18 -12.21
CA LYS A 68 4.70 6.58 -10.88
C LYS A 68 3.42 5.87 -10.48
N ALA A 69 3.51 4.55 -10.40
CA ALA A 69 2.47 3.69 -9.85
C ALA A 69 2.91 3.13 -8.49
N VAL A 70 1.97 2.49 -7.80
CA VAL A 70 2.26 1.71 -6.59
C VAL A 70 2.77 0.35 -7.00
N GLN A 71 3.97 0.03 -6.55
CA GLN A 71 4.63 -1.25 -6.78
C GLN A 71 5.38 -1.64 -5.50
N PHE A 72 5.60 -2.93 -5.30
CA PHE A 72 6.52 -3.41 -4.27
C PHE A 72 7.99 -3.26 -4.73
N PRO A 73 8.99 -3.38 -3.83
CA PRO A 73 10.40 -3.06 -4.12
C PRO A 73 11.04 -3.78 -5.33
N ASP A 74 10.44 -4.88 -5.79
CA ASP A 74 10.84 -5.70 -6.95
C ASP A 74 9.92 -5.53 -8.17
N GLN A 75 9.11 -4.47 -8.21
CA GLN A 75 8.07 -4.22 -9.21
C GLN A 75 6.94 -5.26 -9.23
N SER A 76 6.87 -6.14 -8.23
CA SER A 76 5.77 -7.11 -8.12
C SER A 76 4.47 -6.46 -7.65
N LEU A 77 3.38 -7.21 -7.83
CA LEU A 77 2.03 -6.87 -7.37
C LEU A 77 1.67 -7.56 -6.04
N TRP A 78 2.58 -8.34 -5.48
CA TRP A 78 2.33 -9.13 -4.28
C TRP A 78 3.57 -9.16 -3.38
N ARG A 79 3.38 -9.46 -2.10
CA ARG A 79 4.48 -9.69 -1.16
C ARG A 79 4.11 -10.82 -0.21
N CYS A 80 5.13 -11.47 0.30
CA CYS A 80 4.99 -12.61 1.21
C CYS A 80 4.44 -12.22 2.58
N HIS A 81 5.02 -11.15 3.13
CA HIS A 81 4.70 -10.65 4.45
C HIS A 81 4.00 -9.31 4.31
N PRO A 82 2.92 -9.06 5.07
CA PRO A 82 2.28 -7.75 5.09
C PRO A 82 3.22 -6.64 5.58
N LYS A 83 4.26 -6.97 6.35
CA LYS A 83 5.33 -6.04 6.72
C LYS A 83 6.49 -6.19 5.72
N LEU A 84 7.14 -5.08 5.36
CA LEU A 84 8.37 -5.14 4.56
C LEU A 84 9.43 -5.89 5.38
N THR A 85 9.91 -7.01 4.85
CA THR A 85 10.96 -7.84 5.45
C THR A 85 12.06 -8.06 4.43
N ASP A 86 13.32 -8.12 4.87
CA ASP A 86 14.46 -8.41 3.98
C ASP A 86 14.52 -9.88 3.52
N SER A 87 13.66 -10.74 4.06
CA SER A 87 13.56 -12.15 3.68
C SER A 87 12.44 -12.35 2.63
N PRO A 88 12.78 -12.56 1.34
CA PRO A 88 11.78 -12.93 0.34
C PRO A 88 11.26 -14.34 0.65
N CYS A 89 9.95 -14.56 0.53
CA CYS A 89 9.43 -15.93 0.49
C CYS A 89 9.64 -16.50 -0.90
N VAL A 90 9.96 -17.79 -0.93
CA VAL A 90 10.00 -18.56 -2.16
C VAL A 90 8.60 -19.12 -2.36
N VAL A 91 7.90 -18.65 -3.38
CA VAL A 91 6.64 -19.24 -3.82
C VAL A 91 7.01 -20.34 -4.82
N SER A 92 6.88 -21.60 -4.43
CA SER A 92 6.93 -22.72 -5.36
C SER A 92 5.52 -23.00 -5.88
N GLU A 93 5.36 -23.09 -7.20
CA GLU A 93 4.13 -23.57 -7.84
C GLU A 93 3.82 -25.03 -7.51
#